data_AF-A0A0F9CXB2-F1
#
_entry.id   AF-A0A0F9CXB2-F1
#
_cell.length_a   1.000
_cell.length_b   1.000
_cell.length_c   1.000
_cell.angle_alpha   90.00
_cell.angle_beta   90.00
_cell.angle_gamma   90.00
#
_symmetry.space_group_name_H-M   'P 1'
#
loop_
_entity.id
_entity.type
_entity.pdbx_description
1 polymer ?
#
loop_
_entity_poly.entity_id
_entity_poly.type
_entity_poly.pdbx_seq_one_letter_code
_entity_poly.pdbx_strand_id
1 'polypeptide(L)'
;MKKELNERENFYKINIEFDEMVELAQDVASDVWGPREPMKMMGKLKEEVGELEDAIRNNPSVALHRFNAMKELGDVLFCVFRLADNLGLDSTSALALTIVKIQERDKFNVANKKVPKDES
;
A
#
# COMPACT_ATOMS: atom_id res chain seq x y z
N MET A 1 -25.06 -4.09 -17.47
CA MET A 1 -24.48 -3.05 -18.35
C MET A 1 -24.61 -1.62 -17.82
N LYS A 2 -25.80 -0.99 -17.73
CA LYS A 2 -25.87 0.41 -17.23
C LYS A 2 -25.53 0.56 -15.73
N LYS A 3 -25.75 -0.46 -14.91
CA LYS A 3 -25.47 -0.45 -13.46
C LYS A 3 -23.97 -0.53 -13.15
N GLU A 4 -23.23 -1.39 -13.85
CA GLU A 4 -21.77 -1.54 -13.73
C GLU A 4 -20.98 -0.34 -14.29
N LEU A 5 -21.54 0.37 -15.29
CA LEU A 5 -20.95 1.62 -15.79
C LEU A 5 -21.12 2.76 -14.78
N ASN A 6 -22.22 2.77 -14.03
CA ASN A 6 -22.51 3.79 -13.01
C ASN A 6 -21.57 3.65 -11.78
N GLU A 7 -21.15 2.42 -11.46
CA GLU A 7 -20.16 2.15 -10.41
C GLU A 7 -18.74 2.59 -10.81
N ARG A 8 -18.42 2.59 -12.12
CA ARG A 8 -17.11 3.05 -12.64
C ARG A 8 -16.97 4.57 -12.66
N GLU A 9 -18.07 5.32 -12.81
CA GLU A 9 -18.04 6.79 -12.92
C GLU A 9 -18.12 7.51 -11.56
N ASN A 10 -18.62 6.85 -10.50
CA ASN A 10 -18.68 7.44 -9.14
C ASN A 10 -17.39 7.28 -8.32
N PHE A 11 -16.32 6.72 -8.89
CA PHE A 11 -15.06 6.47 -8.18
C PHE A 11 -14.17 7.72 -7.99
N TYR A 12 -14.62 8.89 -8.44
CA TYR A 12 -13.83 10.12 -8.40
C TYR A 12 -14.43 11.16 -7.44
N LYS A 13 -13.63 11.47 -6.42
CA LYS A 13 -13.73 12.53 -5.40
C LYS A 13 -14.37 12.13 -4.07
N ILE A 14 -13.64 11.29 -3.35
CA ILE A 14 -13.47 11.57 -1.92
C ILE A 14 -12.03 12.07 -1.76
N ASN A 15 -11.87 13.37 -1.51
CA ASN A 15 -10.59 13.92 -1.04
C ASN A 15 -10.57 13.66 0.46
N ILE A 16 -10.14 12.46 0.84
CA ILE A 16 -9.87 12.11 2.24
C ILE A 16 -8.37 12.35 2.43
N GLU A 17 -8.01 13.11 3.47
CA GLU A 17 -6.60 13.23 3.84
C GLU A 17 -6.07 11.87 4.31
N PHE A 18 -4.78 11.58 4.12
CA PHE A 18 -4.23 10.25 4.39
C PHE A 18 -4.52 9.76 5.83
N ASP A 19 -4.45 10.67 6.80
CA ASP A 19 -4.73 10.37 8.20
C ASP A 19 -6.22 10.00 8.42
N GLU A 20 -7.14 10.71 7.75
CA GLU A 20 -8.58 10.39 7.78
C GLU A 20 -8.88 9.03 7.11
N MET A 21 -8.11 8.63 6.08
CA MET A 21 -8.24 7.29 5.46
C MET A 21 -7.76 6.19 6.40
N VAL A 22 -6.69 6.44 7.17
CA VAL A 22 -6.18 5.49 8.16
C VAL A 22 -7.19 5.32 9.29
N GLU A 23 -7.78 6.40 9.79
CA GLU A 23 -8.85 6.35 10.80
C GLU A 23 -10.08 5.59 10.28
N LEU A 24 -10.53 5.88 9.05
CA LEU A 24 -11.66 5.16 8.45
C LEU A 24 -11.36 3.67 8.25
N ALA A 25 -10.14 3.31 7.85
CA ALA A 25 -9.74 1.92 7.70
C ALA A 25 -9.73 1.19 9.06
N GLN A 26 -9.33 1.87 10.14
CA GLN A 26 -9.37 1.32 11.48
C GLN A 26 -10.81 1.09 11.97
N ASP A 27 -11.72 2.03 11.67
CA ASP A 27 -13.14 1.96 12.02
C ASP A 27 -13.87 0.85 11.24
N VAL A 28 -13.77 0.82 9.91
CA VAL A 28 -14.42 -0.22 9.07
C VAL A 28 -13.94 -1.63 9.43
N ALA A 29 -12.68 -1.78 9.83
CA ALA A 29 -12.10 -3.08 10.14
C ALA A 29 -12.59 -3.69 11.46
N SER A 30 -13.16 -2.90 12.40
CA SER A 30 -13.74 -3.49 13.62
C SER A 30 -14.93 -4.39 13.30
N ASP A 31 -15.59 -4.15 12.16
CA ASP A 31 -16.92 -4.70 11.87
C ASP A 31 -16.90 -5.86 10.87
N VAL A 32 -15.89 -5.94 9.98
CA VAL A 32 -15.94 -6.84 8.81
C VAL A 32 -14.88 -7.95 8.82
N TRP A 33 -13.68 -7.71 9.37
CA TRP A 33 -12.52 -8.61 9.17
C TRP A 33 -12.11 -9.42 10.42
N GLY A 34 -12.95 -9.43 11.46
CA GLY A 34 -12.77 -10.29 12.63
C GLY A 34 -11.66 -9.84 13.61
N PRO A 35 -11.31 -10.68 14.60
CA PRO A 35 -10.53 -10.26 15.76
C PRO A 35 -9.09 -9.84 15.42
N ARG A 36 -8.58 -8.89 16.22
CA ARG A 36 -7.26 -8.23 16.16
C ARG A 36 -6.08 -9.19 16.43
N GLU A 37 -5.86 -10.19 15.59
CA GLU A 37 -4.72 -11.11 15.70
C GLU A 37 -3.65 -10.79 14.62
N PRO A 38 -2.46 -10.31 15.00
CA PRO A 38 -1.43 -9.88 14.05
C PRO A 38 -1.03 -10.96 13.02
N MET A 39 -0.94 -12.22 13.45
CA MET A 39 -0.51 -13.31 12.56
C MET A 39 -1.58 -13.70 11.53
N LYS A 40 -2.86 -13.58 11.87
CA LYS A 40 -3.95 -13.73 10.89
C LYS A 40 -3.93 -12.61 9.87
N MET A 41 -3.71 -11.38 10.31
CA MET A 41 -3.57 -10.22 9.43
C MET A 41 -2.36 -10.35 8.49
N MET A 42 -1.25 -10.92 8.97
CA MET A 42 -0.10 -11.24 8.13
C MET A 42 -0.43 -12.32 7.08
N GLY A 43 -1.26 -13.31 7.42
CA GLY A 43 -1.75 -14.30 6.47
C GLY A 43 -2.57 -13.64 5.36
N LYS A 44 -3.50 -12.75 5.73
CA LYS A 44 -4.34 -12.02 4.76
C LYS A 44 -3.53 -11.04 3.91
N LEU A 45 -2.56 -10.33 4.49
CA LEU A 45 -1.63 -9.48 3.72
C LEU A 45 -0.91 -10.27 2.60
N LYS A 46 -0.51 -11.51 2.87
CA LYS A 46 0.13 -12.36 1.84
C LYS A 46 -0.83 -12.75 0.73
N GLU A 47 -2.09 -13.02 1.07
CA GLU A 47 -3.16 -13.29 0.11
C GLU A 47 -3.37 -12.10 -0.82
N GLU A 48 -3.57 -10.89 -0.26
CA GLU A 48 -3.80 -9.66 -1.04
C GLU A 48 -2.60 -9.28 -1.92
N VAL A 49 -1.37 -9.52 -1.45
CA VAL A 49 -0.17 -9.34 -2.29
C VAL A 49 -0.19 -10.30 -3.49
N GLY A 50 -0.66 -11.54 -3.30
CA GLY A 50 -0.83 -12.50 -4.39
C GLY A 50 -1.88 -12.04 -5.40
N GLU A 51 -3.02 -11.54 -4.93
CA GLU A 51 -4.07 -10.99 -5.81
C GLU A 51 -3.58 -9.77 -6.60
N LEU A 52 -2.82 -8.88 -5.96
CA LEU A 52 -2.19 -7.75 -6.63
C LEU A 52 -1.17 -8.19 -7.70
N GLU A 53 -0.34 -9.19 -7.41
CA GLU A 53 0.58 -9.75 -8.40
C GLU A 53 -0.18 -10.29 -9.62
N ASP A 54 -1.28 -11.02 -9.41
CA ASP A 54 -2.10 -11.56 -10.49
C ASP A 54 -2.81 -10.46 -11.28
N ALA A 55 -3.34 -9.43 -10.61
CA ALA A 55 -3.95 -8.27 -11.26
C ALA A 55 -2.96 -7.51 -12.15
N ILE A 56 -1.69 -7.44 -11.73
CA ILE A 56 -0.60 -6.84 -12.50
C ILE A 56 -0.21 -7.72 -13.69
N ARG A 57 -0.15 -9.05 -13.54
CA ARG A 57 0.32 -9.94 -14.61
C ARG A 57 -0.75 -10.23 -15.68
N ASN A 58 -2.01 -10.38 -15.29
CA ASN A 58 -3.01 -11.11 -16.08
C ASN A 58 -4.16 -10.25 -16.61
N ASN A 59 -3.90 -9.09 -17.26
CA ASN A 59 -5.00 -8.32 -17.86
C ASN A 59 -4.75 -7.83 -19.32
N PRO A 60 -5.63 -8.18 -20.29
CA PRO A 60 -5.43 -7.91 -21.72
C PRO A 60 -5.80 -6.49 -22.17
N SER A 61 -6.35 -5.63 -21.30
CA SER A 61 -6.65 -4.22 -21.64
C SER A 61 -6.14 -3.25 -20.57
N VAL A 62 -5.57 -2.12 -21.00
CA VAL A 62 -4.90 -1.13 -20.13
C VAL A 62 -5.84 -0.54 -19.07
N ALA A 63 -7.10 -0.29 -19.42
CA ALA A 63 -8.06 0.33 -18.49
C ALA A 63 -8.54 -0.65 -17.41
N LEU A 64 -8.87 -1.89 -17.78
CA LEU A 64 -9.27 -2.92 -16.81
C LEU A 64 -8.10 -3.34 -15.92
N HIS A 65 -6.89 -3.38 -16.47
CA HIS A 65 -5.66 -3.64 -15.73
C HIS A 65 -5.43 -2.60 -14.61
N ARG A 66 -5.54 -1.31 -14.93
CA ARG A 66 -5.37 -0.24 -13.93
C ARG A 66 -6.41 -0.29 -12.82
N PHE A 67 -7.68 -0.55 -13.16
CA PHE A 67 -8.74 -0.64 -12.17
C PHE A 67 -8.54 -1.82 -11.22
N ASN A 68 -8.25 -3.01 -11.74
CA ASN A 68 -8.03 -4.20 -10.92
C ASN A 68 -6.78 -4.03 -10.03
N ALA A 69 -5.67 -3.54 -10.59
CA ALA A 69 -4.47 -3.27 -9.80
C ALA A 69 -4.71 -2.22 -8.70
N MET A 70 -5.53 -1.20 -8.97
CA MET A 70 -5.90 -0.21 -7.95
C MET A 70 -6.72 -0.82 -6.81
N LYS A 71 -7.65 -1.71 -7.15
CA LYS A 71 -8.50 -2.41 -6.17
C LYS A 71 -7.65 -3.29 -5.25
N GLU A 72 -6.83 -4.18 -5.81
CA GLU A 72 -5.99 -5.08 -4.99
C GLU A 72 -4.89 -4.31 -4.23
N LEU A 73 -4.39 -3.20 -4.77
CA LEU A 73 -3.48 -2.32 -4.03
C LEU A 73 -4.18 -1.71 -2.80
N GLY A 74 -5.46 -1.36 -2.92
CA GLY A 74 -6.27 -0.90 -1.81
C GLY A 74 -6.37 -1.95 -0.70
N ASP A 75 -6.62 -3.20 -1.06
CA ASP A 75 -6.74 -4.31 -0.10
C ASP A 75 -5.39 -4.60 0.61
N VAL A 76 -4.27 -4.51 -0.12
CA VAL A 76 -2.92 -4.56 0.48
C VAL A 76 -2.68 -3.43 1.48
N LEU A 77 -2.98 -2.19 1.11
CA LEU A 77 -2.80 -1.03 1.98
C LEU A 77 -3.67 -1.13 3.24
N PHE A 78 -4.91 -1.58 3.08
CA PHE A 78 -5.83 -1.82 4.18
C PHE A 78 -5.26 -2.84 5.17
N CYS A 79 -4.73 -3.97 4.68
CA CYS A 79 -4.07 -4.97 5.51
C CYS A 79 -2.87 -4.39 6.28
N VAL A 80 -2.06 -3.54 5.64
CA VAL A 80 -0.89 -2.91 6.27
C VAL A 80 -1.31 -1.97 7.39
N PHE A 81 -2.27 -1.07 7.15
CA PHE A 81 -2.76 -0.16 8.18
C PHE A 81 -3.41 -0.91 9.33
N ARG A 82 -4.15 -1.98 9.02
CA ARG A 82 -4.77 -2.79 10.05
C ARG A 82 -3.77 -3.55 10.90
N LEU A 83 -2.71 -4.06 10.29
CA LEU A 83 -1.61 -4.70 10.99
C LEU A 83 -0.87 -3.70 11.90
N ALA A 84 -0.62 -2.48 11.41
CA ALA A 84 0.00 -1.42 12.20
C ALA A 84 -0.85 -1.10 13.45
N ASP A 85 -2.17 -0.91 13.29
CA ASP A 85 -3.08 -0.67 14.42
C ASP A 85 -3.10 -1.86 15.41
N ASN A 86 -3.14 -3.11 14.93
CA ASN A 86 -3.07 -4.29 15.79
C ASN A 86 -1.76 -4.38 16.60
N LEU A 87 -0.69 -3.78 16.12
CA LEU A 87 0.61 -3.73 16.78
C LEU A 87 0.81 -2.45 17.62
N GLY A 88 -0.16 -1.53 17.63
CA GLY A 88 -0.03 -0.23 18.28
C GLY A 88 1.03 0.67 17.62
N LEU A 89 1.21 0.54 16.30
CA LEU A 89 2.17 1.30 15.52
C LEU A 89 1.47 2.38 14.68
N ASP A 90 2.03 3.58 14.68
CA ASP A 90 1.61 4.65 13.77
C ASP A 90 2.20 4.41 12.37
N SER A 91 1.33 4.17 11.39
CA SER A 91 1.73 3.85 10.01
C SER A 91 2.43 5.03 9.33
N THR A 92 2.00 6.27 9.59
CA THR A 92 2.61 7.49 9.05
C THR A 92 4.04 7.66 9.54
N SER A 93 4.30 7.50 10.84
CA SER A 93 5.64 7.51 11.43
C SER A 93 6.52 6.38 10.92
N ALA A 94 5.97 5.16 10.79
CA ALA A 94 6.71 4.02 10.24
C ALA A 94 7.18 4.26 8.79
N LEU A 95 6.33 4.86 7.96
CA LEU A 95 6.67 5.26 6.60
C LEU A 95 7.72 6.38 6.59
N ALA A 96 7.56 7.41 7.43
CA ALA A 96 8.51 8.51 7.55
C ALA A 96 9.92 8.03 7.92
N LEU A 97 10.03 7.11 8.90
CA LEU A 97 11.29 6.48 9.28
C LEU A 97 11.94 5.73 8.11
N THR A 98 11.14 5.04 7.31
CA THR A 98 11.65 4.31 6.13
C THR A 98 12.17 5.27 5.07
N ILE A 99 11.48 6.38 4.81
CA ILE A 99 11.91 7.43 3.87
C ILE A 99 13.27 8.00 4.30
N VAL A 100 13.45 8.34 5.58
CA VAL A 100 14.73 8.84 6.11
C VAL A 100 15.84 7.83 5.88
N LYS A 101 15.62 6.55 6.22
CA LYS A 101 16.62 5.48 6.04
C LYS A 101 17.01 5.29 4.56
N ILE A 102 16.07 5.40 3.63
CA ILE A 102 16.35 5.32 2.19
C ILE A 102 17.19 6.52 1.74
N GLN A 103 16.83 7.73 2.15
CA GLN A 103 17.58 8.95 1.82
C GLN A 103 19.01 8.91 2.37
N GLU A 104 19.21 8.40 3.58
CA GLU A 104 20.53 8.20 4.17
C GLU A 104 21.36 7.17 3.39
N ARG A 105 20.74 6.05 3.00
CA ARG A 105 21.40 5.03 2.16
C ARG A 105 21.82 5.61 0.81
N ASP A 106 20.98 6.42 0.19
CA ASP A 106 21.29 7.05 -1.09
C ASP A 106 22.45 8.05 -0.97
N LYS A 107 22.48 8.84 0.11
CA LYS A 107 23.62 9.73 0.41
C LYS A 107 24.93 8.95 0.60
N PHE A 108 24.88 7.81 1.29
CA PHE A 108 26.03 6.92 1.46
C PHE A 108 26.50 6.32 0.11
N ASN A 109 25.56 5.91 -0.75
CA ASN A 109 25.86 5.39 -2.08
C ASN A 109 26.45 6.45 -3.03
N VAL A 110 26.04 7.72 -2.91
CA VAL A 110 26.61 8.83 -3.68
C VAL A 110 28.01 9.21 -3.18
N ALA A 111 28.23 9.22 -1.86
CA ALA A 111 29.54 9.49 -1.27
C ALA A 111 30.59 8.43 -1.66
N ASN A 112 30.20 7.16 -1.73
CA ASN A 112 31.09 6.06 -2.13
C ASN A 112 31.36 5.98 -3.64
N LYS A 113 30.66 6.75 -4.47
CA LYS A 113 30.92 6.85 -5.92
C LYS A 113 32.03 7.84 -6.29
N LYS A 114 32.58 8.59 -5.32
CA LYS A 114 33.68 9.54 -5.56
C LYS A 114 35.00 9.10 -4.93
N VAL A 115 35.66 8.12 -5.55
CA VAL A 115 37.12 8.13 -5.74
C VAL A 115 37.44 7.35 -7.02
N PRO A 116 37.49 7.99 -8.21
CA PRO A 116 38.43 7.55 -9.22
C PRO A 116 39.81 7.69 -8.59
N LYS A 117 40.52 6.59 -8.39
CA LYS A 117 41.97 6.68 -8.17
C LYS A 117 42.52 7.20 -9.49
N ASP A 118 42.97 8.44 -9.51
CA ASP A 118 43.86 8.89 -10.57
C ASP A 118 45.05 7.92 -10.57
N GLU A 119 45.14 7.13 -11.63
CA GLU A 119 46.30 6.32 -11.95
C GLU A 119 47.42 7.30 -12.34
N SER A 120 48.29 7.61 -11.37
CA SER A 120 49.57 8.30 -11.57
C SER A 120 50.67 7.33 -11.96
#